data_AF-A0A6I2SGJ7-F1
#
_entry.id   AF-A0A6I2SGJ7-F1
#
_cell.length_a   1.000
_cell.length_b   1.000
_cell.length_c   1.000
_cell.angle_alpha   90.00
_cell.angle_beta   90.00
_cell.angle_gamma   90.00
#
_symmetry.space_group_name_H-M   'P 1'
#
loop_
_entity.id
_entity.type
_entity.pdbx_description
1 polymer ?
#
loop_
_entity_poly.entity_id
_entity_poly.type
_entity_poly.pdbx_seq_one_letter_code
_entity_poly.pdbx_strand_id
1 'polypeptide(L)'
;MKISEDRISHLAHKIMDKIWGDDLADFPDEARALALIKQSLTGYFSVNEEVDGVVRKKLASYAQAKVPGSRDWEVLYQKFFQEEMAKRKW
;
A
#
# COMPACT_ATOMS: atom_id res chain seq x y z
N MET A 1 -1.21 7.52 -4.54
CA MET A 1 -2.38 8.26 -4.00
C MET A 1 -2.13 8.38 -2.52
N LYS A 2 -1.88 9.60 -2.05
CA LYS A 2 -1.43 9.81 -0.68
C LYS A 2 -2.61 9.63 0.26
N ILE A 3 -2.55 8.61 1.11
CA ILE A 3 -3.54 8.42 2.17
C ILE A 3 -3.35 9.53 3.21
N SER A 4 -4.45 10.10 3.71
CA SER A 4 -4.36 11.12 4.76
C SER A 4 -4.02 10.49 6.11
N GLU A 5 -3.41 11.28 6.99
CA GLU A 5 -3.09 10.86 8.36
C GLU A 5 -4.35 10.40 9.12
N ASP A 6 -5.47 11.09 8.96
CA ASP A 6 -6.75 10.70 9.55
C ASP A 6 -7.19 9.29 9.10
N ARG A 7 -7.02 8.96 7.81
CA ARG A 7 -7.36 7.64 7.28
C ARG A 7 -6.40 6.57 7.78
N ILE A 8 -5.11 6.89 7.90
CA ILE A 8 -4.13 5.99 8.54
C ILE A 8 -4.53 5.73 9.98
N SER A 9 -4.89 6.76 10.74
CA SER A 9 -5.30 6.63 12.14
C SER A 9 -6.56 5.78 12.28
N HIS A 10 -7.57 6.04 11.45
CA HIS A 10 -8.81 5.25 11.43
C HIS A 10 -8.55 3.77 11.13
N LEU A 11 -7.71 3.48 10.14
CA LEU A 11 -7.32 2.10 9.82
C LEU A 11 -6.52 1.46 10.95
N ALA A 12 -5.62 2.20 11.58
CA ALA A 12 -4.80 1.69 12.67
C ALA A 12 -5.67 1.25 13.87
N HIS A 13 -6.66 2.06 14.25
CA HIS A 13 -7.63 1.69 15.29
C HIS A 13 -8.41 0.44 14.90
N LYS A 14 -8.98 0.38 13.69
CA LYS A 14 -9.72 -0.80 13.23
C LYS A 14 -8.89 -2.08 13.21
N ILE A 15 -7.61 -1.98 12.84
CA ILE A 15 -6.69 -3.11 12.83
C ILE A 15 -6.42 -3.56 14.27
N MET A 16 -6.13 -2.62 15.17
CA MET A 16 -5.89 -2.91 16.58
C MET A 16 -7.11 -3.58 17.23
N ASP A 17 -8.31 -3.02 17.02
CA ASP A 17 -9.57 -3.59 17.52
C ASP A 17 -9.79 -5.02 17.01
N LYS A 18 -9.39 -5.30 15.78
CA LYS A 18 -9.52 -6.63 15.17
C LYS A 18 -8.50 -7.63 15.70
N ILE A 19 -7.24 -7.23 15.85
CA ILE A 19 -6.20 -8.09 16.42
C ILE A 19 -6.58 -8.50 17.85
N TRP A 20 -7.10 -7.54 18.63
CA TRP A 20 -7.59 -7.82 19.98
C TRP A 20 -8.87 -8.67 19.96
N GLY A 21 -9.88 -8.27 19.18
CA GLY A 21 -11.19 -8.93 19.14
C GLY A 21 -11.18 -10.35 18.57
N ASP A 22 -10.21 -10.66 17.71
CA ASP A 22 -10.01 -12.00 17.15
C ASP A 22 -8.98 -12.83 17.97
N ASP A 23 -8.61 -12.36 19.18
CA ASP A 23 -7.70 -13.03 20.14
C ASP A 23 -6.32 -13.39 19.55
N LEU A 24 -5.78 -12.50 18.69
CA LEU A 24 -4.52 -12.72 18.00
C LEU A 24 -3.31 -12.22 18.79
N ALA A 25 -3.48 -11.13 19.55
CA ALA A 25 -2.44 -10.57 20.41
C ALA A 25 -3.01 -9.63 21.47
N ASP A 26 -2.36 -9.60 22.64
CA ASP A 26 -2.60 -8.61 23.68
C ASP A 26 -1.77 -7.34 23.46
N PHE A 27 -2.31 -6.19 23.88
CA PHE A 27 -1.63 -4.90 23.80
C PHE A 27 -1.40 -4.29 25.20
N PRO A 28 -0.30 -4.65 25.90
CA PRO A 28 0.02 -4.06 27.21
C PRO A 28 0.24 -2.54 27.17
N ASP A 29 0.65 -2.02 26.00
CA ASP A 29 0.83 -0.60 25.72
C ASP A 29 0.11 -0.27 24.40
N GLU A 30 -1.19 0.03 24.51
CA GLU A 30 -2.05 0.35 23.36
C GLU A 30 -1.51 1.53 22.54
N ALA A 31 -0.94 2.55 23.20
CA ALA A 31 -0.39 3.72 22.53
C ALA A 31 0.79 3.35 21.64
N ARG A 32 1.69 2.50 22.14
CA ARG A 32 2.82 1.97 21.35
C ARG A 32 2.36 1.04 20.25
N ALA A 33 1.41 0.15 20.52
CA ALA A 33 0.84 -0.75 19.51
C ALA A 33 0.24 0.06 18.34
N LEU A 34 -0.57 1.07 18.66
CA LEU A 34 -1.17 1.96 17.67
C LEU A 34 -0.10 2.72 16.87
N ALA A 35 0.96 3.22 17.52
CA ALA A 35 2.06 3.90 16.83
C ALA A 35 2.79 2.97 15.85
N LEU A 36 3.05 1.72 16.24
CA LEU A 36 3.66 0.72 15.38
C LEU A 36 2.76 0.38 14.19
N ILE A 37 1.45 0.17 14.40
CA ILE A 37 0.50 -0.09 13.31
C ILE A 37 0.47 1.09 12.33
N LYS A 38 0.43 2.33 12.83
CA LYS A 38 0.50 3.54 11.98
C LYS A 38 1.80 3.60 11.18
N GLN A 39 2.94 3.28 11.79
CA GLN A 39 4.23 3.25 11.11
C GLN A 39 4.27 2.17 10.01
N SER A 40 3.78 0.96 10.31
CA SER A 40 3.68 -0.13 9.34
C SER A 40 2.77 0.22 8.16
N LEU A 41 1.60 0.81 8.42
CA LEU A 41 0.70 1.30 7.38
C LEU A 41 1.37 2.38 6.53
N THR A 42 2.02 3.35 7.16
CA THR A 42 2.70 4.44 6.45
C THR A 42 3.79 3.88 5.54
N GLY A 43 4.64 2.97 6.04
CA GLY A 43 5.65 2.30 5.22
C GLY A 43 5.04 1.52 4.06
N TYR A 44 3.94 0.80 4.29
CA TYR A 44 3.22 0.07 3.25
C TYR A 44 2.73 0.98 2.13
N PHE A 45 2.06 2.09 2.47
CA PHE A 45 1.56 3.02 1.47
C PHE A 45 2.69 3.77 0.75
N SER A 46 3.77 4.16 1.44
CA SER A 46 4.92 4.78 0.80
C SER A 46 5.56 3.87 -0.25
N VAL A 47 5.75 2.58 0.05
CA VAL A 47 6.25 1.60 -0.93
C VAL A 47 5.31 1.49 -2.13
N ASN A 48 4.00 1.45 -1.89
CA ASN A 48 3.00 1.38 -2.95
C ASN A 48 3.07 2.60 -3.88
N GLU A 49 3.23 3.81 -3.32
CA GLU A 49 3.37 5.04 -4.11
C GLU A 49 4.65 5.06 -4.94
N GLU A 50 5.77 4.60 -4.39
CA GLU A 50 7.02 4.50 -5.15
C GLU A 50 6.88 3.50 -6.31
N VAL A 51 6.26 2.35 -6.07
CA VAL A 51 6.02 1.34 -7.11
C VAL A 51 5.09 1.87 -8.18
N ASP A 52 3.97 2.51 -7.83
CA ASP A 52 3.07 3.17 -8.80
C ASP A 52 3.83 4.19 -9.66
N GLY A 53 4.71 5.00 -9.05
CA GLY A 53 5.56 5.95 -9.77
C GLY A 53 6.51 5.27 -10.77
N VAL A 54 7.15 4.18 -10.39
CA VAL A 54 8.04 3.39 -11.27
C VAL A 54 7.25 2.76 -12.41
N VAL A 55 6.11 2.13 -12.12
CA VAL A 55 5.25 1.48 -13.12
C VAL A 55 4.71 2.50 -14.11
N ARG A 56 4.23 3.67 -13.66
CA ARG A 56 3.76 4.73 -14.56
C ARG A 56 4.86 5.25 -15.48
N LYS A 57 6.09 5.44 -14.96
CA LYS A 57 7.24 5.82 -15.79
C LYS A 57 7.56 4.74 -16.84
N LYS A 58 7.51 3.46 -16.46
CA LYS A 58 7.71 2.31 -17.36
C LYS A 58 6.61 2.18 -18.42
N LEU A 59 5.37 2.49 -18.07
CA LEU A 59 4.25 2.51 -19.01
C LEU A 59 4.33 3.69 -19.97
N ALA A 60 4.76 4.87 -19.50
CA ALA A 60 4.93 6.05 -20.34
C ALA A 60 6.00 5.84 -21.44
N SER A 61 7.02 5.00 -21.20
CA SER A 61 8.00 4.64 -22.22
C SER A 61 7.55 3.48 -23.14
N TYR A 62 6.43 2.84 -22.85
CA TYR A 62 5.93 1.68 -23.60
C TYR A 62 5.01 2.12 -24.74
N ALA A 63 5.43 1.91 -25.99
CA ALA A 63 4.69 2.35 -27.18
C ALA A 63 3.27 1.75 -27.34
N GLN A 64 2.99 0.63 -26.67
CA GLN A 64 1.67 -0.03 -26.63
C GLN A 64 0.74 0.56 -25.55
N ALA A 65 1.25 1.25 -24.53
CA ALA A 65 0.46 1.83 -23.46
C ALA A 65 -0.03 3.24 -23.84
N LYS A 66 -0.69 3.35 -25.00
CA LYS A 66 -1.00 4.66 -25.63
C LYS A 66 -2.00 5.53 -24.86
N VAL A 67 -2.84 4.94 -24.01
CA VAL A 67 -3.90 5.69 -23.32
C VAL A 67 -4.04 5.23 -21.88
N PRO A 68 -3.69 6.07 -20.88
CA PRO A 68 -4.03 5.82 -19.48
C PRO A 68 -5.53 5.57 -19.34
N GLY A 69 -5.90 4.45 -18.70
CA GLY A 69 -7.30 4.04 -18.53
C GLY A 69 -7.89 3.19 -19.67
N SER A 70 -7.10 2.80 -20.68
CA SER A 70 -7.50 1.72 -21.57
C SER A 70 -7.36 0.37 -20.89
N ARG A 71 -8.14 -0.63 -21.32
CA ARG A 71 -8.06 -2.00 -20.81
C ARG A 71 -6.64 -2.59 -20.94
N ASP A 72 -5.97 -2.34 -22.06
CA ASP A 72 -4.60 -2.82 -22.28
C ASP A 72 -3.59 -2.14 -21.33
N TRP A 73 -3.80 -0.85 -21.06
CA TRP A 73 -3.00 -0.12 -20.08
C TRP A 73 -3.19 -0.67 -18.66
N GLU A 74 -4.43 -0.96 -18.26
CA GLU A 74 -4.73 -1.54 -16.94
C GLU A 74 -4.12 -2.93 -16.77
N VAL A 75 -4.20 -3.78 -17.79
CA VAL A 75 -3.60 -5.12 -17.78
C VAL A 75 -2.08 -5.04 -17.62
N LEU A 76 -1.42 -4.16 -18.39
CA LEU A 76 0.03 -3.96 -18.29
C LEU A 76 0.43 -3.33 -16.95
N TYR A 77 -0.37 -2.38 -16.45
CA TYR A 77 -0.18 -1.77 -15.14
C TYR A 77 -0.21 -2.83 -14.04
N GLN A 78 -1.25 -3.67 -13.99
CA GLN A 78 -1.37 -4.72 -12.97
C GLN A 78 -0.17 -5.68 -13.02
N LYS A 79 0.23 -6.09 -14.23
CA LYS A 79 1.38 -6.97 -14.41
C LYS A 79 2.67 -6.35 -13.89
N PHE A 80 3.00 -5.13 -14.32
CA PHE A 80 4.22 -4.45 -13.89
C PHE A 80 4.20 -4.08 -12.41
N PHE A 81 3.04 -3.72 -11.87
CA PHE A 81 2.87 -3.47 -10.45
C PHE A 81 3.16 -4.71 -9.62
N GLN A 82 2.62 -5.87 -10.00
CA GLN A 82 2.94 -7.13 -9.32
C GLN A 82 4.42 -7.51 -9.44
N GLU A 83 5.03 -7.33 -10.63
CA GLU A 83 6.46 -7.59 -10.83
C GLU A 83 7.35 -6.70 -9.93
N GLU A 84 7.06 -5.41 -9.84
CA GLU A 84 7.83 -4.47 -9.02
C GLU A 84 7.57 -4.67 -7.52
N MET A 85 6.35 -5.01 -7.12
CA MET A 85 6.03 -5.40 -5.74
C MET A 85 6.73 -6.69 -5.32
N ALA A 86 6.84 -7.69 -6.21
CA ALA A 86 7.53 -8.94 -5.91
C ALA A 86 9.05 -8.76 -5.69
N LYS A 87 9.65 -7.72 -6.28
CA LYS A 87 11.06 -7.37 -6.05
C LYS A 87 11.28 -6.68 -4.70
N ARG A 88 10.23 -6.08 -4.12
CA ARG A 88 10.27 -5.45 -2.81
C ARG A 88 10.10 -6.55 -1.76
N LYS A 89 11.20 -6.93 -1.10
CA LYS A 89 11.14 -7.76 0.12
C LYS A 89 10.66 -6.87 1.27
N TRP A 90 9.68 -7.37 2.00
CA TRP A 90 9.13 -6.78 3.23
C TRP A 90 9.86 -7.33 4.44
#